data_AF-A0A946J038-F1
#
_entry.id   AF-A0A946J038-F1
#
_cell.length_a   1.000
_cell.length_b   1.000
_cell.length_c   1.000
_cell.angle_alpha   90.00
_cell.angle_beta   90.00
_cell.angle_gamma   90.00
#
_symmetry.space_group_name_H-M   'P 1'
#
loop_
_entity.id
_entity.type
_entity.pdbx_description
1 polymer ?
#
loop_
_entity_poly.entity_id
_entity_poly.type
_entity_poly.pdbx_seq_one_letter_code
_entity_poly.pdbx_strand_id
1 'polypeptide(L)'
;MSQKLILILILCSTVNIFGQDSKPPNIVMMIGDGMGLSAISSGMYSNNNYTSLERSEYIGLSKTHSFDDLVTDSAASATAMSSGVKTNNKVIGLDSNDNSVETILEMCIKLGYSTAIVVTSSIVHASPASYYAHVENRYEYDKIANQLSKSKVDFFIGGGEKYFINRSDKRNLIKEMNKYYFPKNLDEYQKSNSKKIGFLTAYEEPIEKYKNREPSLDEAVEITIQKLVDLDKPFFLLVEGSQIDWGSHDKDQKHMISEFIEFDKTIENVLDYAEKDKNTLVVVTADHETGGVAIVNGNLENSKVINKYVSGNHTATMVPVFSFGKYSSIFTGIYDNTEIFDKLEGIIKK
;
A
#
# COMPACT_ATOMS: atom_id res chain seq x y z
N MET A 1 79.18 -21.92 -15.12
CA MET A 1 77.88 -22.60 -15.32
C MET A 1 76.84 -21.90 -14.45
N SER A 2 75.97 -21.10 -15.09
CA SER A 2 74.58 -20.75 -14.72
C SER A 2 74.19 -20.61 -13.23
N GLN A 3 74.17 -19.37 -12.73
CA GLN A 3 73.34 -19.00 -11.57
C GLN A 3 71.94 -18.65 -12.08
N LYS A 4 70.94 -19.45 -11.71
CA LYS A 4 69.52 -19.20 -12.02
C LYS A 4 68.98 -18.13 -11.07
N LEU A 5 68.66 -16.96 -11.62
CA LEU A 5 67.85 -15.93 -10.97
C LEU A 5 66.39 -16.42 -10.93
N ILE A 6 65.85 -16.70 -9.75
CA ILE A 6 64.42 -16.97 -9.56
C ILE A 6 63.73 -15.62 -9.41
N LEU A 7 63.03 -15.20 -10.45
CA LEU A 7 62.16 -14.03 -10.45
C LEU A 7 60.82 -14.45 -9.82
N ILE A 8 60.57 -14.05 -8.57
CA ILE A 8 59.27 -14.22 -7.92
C ILE A 8 58.34 -13.14 -8.45
N LEU A 9 57.47 -13.50 -9.39
CA LEU A 9 56.33 -12.68 -9.79
C LEU A 9 55.32 -12.69 -8.63
N ILE A 10 55.27 -11.59 -7.88
CA ILE A 10 54.16 -11.34 -6.94
C ILE A 10 52.97 -10.94 -7.80
N LEU A 11 52.07 -11.90 -8.04
CA LEU A 11 50.77 -11.64 -8.64
C LEU A 11 49.94 -10.87 -7.59
N CYS A 12 49.93 -9.54 -7.67
CA CYS A 12 48.95 -8.72 -6.96
C CYS A 12 47.58 -9.02 -7.57
N SER A 13 46.89 -10.04 -7.05
CA SER A 13 45.46 -10.19 -7.23
C SER A 13 44.79 -9.01 -6.54
N THR A 14 44.40 -8.00 -7.31
CA THR A 14 43.45 -6.98 -6.87
C THR A 14 42.16 -7.70 -6.54
N VAL A 15 41.95 -7.99 -5.26
CA VAL A 15 40.64 -8.34 -4.75
C VAL A 15 39.81 -7.06 -4.93
N ASN A 16 39.05 -7.00 -6.01
CA ASN A 16 37.94 -6.06 -6.09
C ASN A 16 36.97 -6.49 -4.98
N ILE A 17 37.13 -5.88 -3.81
CA ILE A 17 36.06 -5.81 -2.83
C ILE A 17 34.99 -4.96 -3.52
N PHE A 18 34.11 -5.62 -4.29
CA PHE A 18 32.79 -5.06 -4.56
C PHE A 18 32.08 -5.04 -3.21
N GLY A 19 32.36 -3.99 -2.42
CA GLY A 19 31.44 -3.56 -1.40
C GLY A 19 30.16 -3.20 -2.14
N GLN A 20 29.18 -4.10 -2.09
CA GLN A 20 27.86 -3.84 -2.63
C GLN A 20 27.15 -2.92 -1.63
N ASP A 21 27.61 -1.67 -1.53
CA ASP A 21 26.84 -0.57 -0.96
C ASP A 21 25.71 -0.25 -1.94
N SER A 22 24.79 -1.19 -2.13
CA SER A 22 23.59 -0.90 -2.91
C SER A 22 22.69 -0.05 -2.01
N LYS A 23 22.43 1.19 -2.43
CA LYS A 23 21.45 2.08 -1.77
C LYS A 23 20.20 1.26 -1.40
N PRO A 24 19.69 1.36 -0.15
CA PRO A 24 18.46 0.69 0.23
C PRO A 24 17.33 1.07 -0.74
N PRO A 25 16.47 0.11 -1.16
CA PRO A 25 15.44 0.41 -2.13
C PRO A 25 14.34 1.28 -1.53
N ASN A 26 13.70 2.07 -2.38
CA ASN A 26 12.36 2.58 -2.06
C ASN A 26 11.36 1.43 -2.18
N ILE A 27 10.31 1.44 -1.37
CA ILE A 27 9.25 0.44 -1.37
C ILE A 27 7.92 1.17 -1.55
N VAL A 28 7.18 0.80 -2.59
CA VAL A 28 5.79 1.23 -2.80
C VAL A 28 4.89 0.01 -2.71
N MET A 29 4.12 -0.07 -1.63
CA MET A 29 3.10 -1.09 -1.41
C MET A 29 1.75 -0.50 -1.81
N MET A 30 1.09 -1.08 -2.81
CA MET A 30 -0.19 -0.62 -3.33
C MET A 30 -1.26 -1.69 -3.09
N ILE A 31 -2.35 -1.32 -2.41
CA ILE A 31 -3.45 -2.21 -2.08
C ILE A 31 -4.71 -1.72 -2.77
N GLY A 32 -5.31 -2.53 -3.63
CA GLY A 32 -6.70 -2.36 -4.02
C GLY A 32 -7.57 -3.14 -3.05
N ASP A 33 -8.26 -2.46 -2.13
CA ASP A 33 -9.11 -3.12 -1.14
C ASP A 33 -10.21 -3.92 -1.88
N GLY A 34 -10.37 -5.21 -1.58
CA GLY A 34 -11.32 -6.09 -2.26
C GLY A 34 -11.00 -6.42 -3.74
N MET A 35 -9.83 -6.03 -4.26
CA MET A 35 -9.44 -6.11 -5.68
C MET A 35 -9.03 -7.53 -6.12
N GLY A 36 -9.98 -8.46 -6.15
CA GLY A 36 -9.77 -9.78 -6.76
C GLY A 36 -9.62 -9.74 -8.28
N LEU A 37 -9.23 -10.87 -8.89
CA LEU A 37 -8.99 -10.97 -10.34
C LEU A 37 -10.19 -10.54 -11.20
N SER A 38 -11.41 -10.78 -10.75
CA SER A 38 -12.62 -10.35 -11.45
C SER A 38 -12.78 -8.83 -11.43
N ALA A 39 -12.50 -8.16 -10.31
CA ALA A 39 -12.55 -6.70 -10.23
C ALA A 39 -11.52 -6.05 -11.18
N ILE A 40 -10.30 -6.61 -11.19
CA ILE A 40 -9.23 -6.22 -12.12
C ILE A 40 -9.68 -6.39 -13.57
N SER A 41 -10.21 -7.57 -13.91
CA SER A 41 -10.67 -7.88 -15.26
C SER A 41 -11.82 -6.97 -15.69
N SER A 42 -12.78 -6.69 -14.80
CA SER A 42 -13.88 -5.76 -15.07
C SER A 42 -13.38 -4.37 -15.38
N GLY A 43 -12.43 -3.88 -14.59
CA GLY A 43 -11.81 -2.58 -14.79
C GLY A 43 -11.01 -2.50 -16.09
N MET A 44 -10.16 -3.50 -16.37
CA MET A 44 -9.38 -3.62 -17.60
C MET A 44 -10.28 -3.59 -18.85
N TYR A 45 -11.32 -4.44 -18.91
CA TYR A 45 -12.25 -4.45 -20.05
C TYR A 45 -13.07 -3.17 -20.16
N SER A 46 -13.34 -2.47 -19.05
CA SER A 46 -13.93 -1.14 -19.05
C SER A 46 -12.95 0.00 -19.32
N ASN A 47 -11.65 -0.31 -19.41
CA ASN A 47 -10.57 0.62 -19.71
C ASN A 47 -9.88 0.25 -21.03
N ASN A 48 -10.67 0.03 -22.09
CA ASN A 48 -10.18 -0.32 -23.43
C ASN A 48 -9.34 -1.60 -23.48
N ASN A 49 -9.67 -2.58 -22.63
CA ASN A 49 -8.97 -3.85 -22.53
C ASN A 49 -7.47 -3.65 -22.21
N TYR A 50 -7.17 -2.74 -21.30
CA TYR A 50 -5.82 -2.47 -20.82
C TYR A 50 -5.82 -2.20 -19.32
N THR A 51 -4.77 -2.69 -18.64
CA THR A 51 -4.44 -2.33 -17.26
C THR A 51 -2.93 -2.18 -17.14
N SER A 52 -2.49 -1.21 -16.35
CA SER A 52 -1.09 -0.97 -16.05
C SER A 52 -0.42 -2.16 -15.35
N LEU A 53 -1.20 -3.04 -14.73
CA LEU A 53 -0.72 -4.30 -14.16
C LEU A 53 -0.05 -5.22 -15.20
N GLU A 54 -0.36 -5.10 -16.49
CA GLU A 54 0.32 -5.83 -17.58
C GLU A 54 1.82 -5.53 -17.68
N ARG A 55 2.28 -4.39 -17.11
CA ARG A 55 3.70 -4.02 -17.05
C ARG A 55 4.47 -4.72 -15.93
N SER A 56 3.80 -5.43 -15.04
CA SER A 56 4.44 -6.10 -13.90
C SER A 56 5.40 -7.20 -14.39
N GLU A 57 6.58 -7.29 -13.79
CA GLU A 57 7.61 -8.26 -14.19
C GLU A 57 7.29 -9.67 -13.68
N TYR A 58 6.62 -9.75 -12.53
CA TYR A 58 6.31 -11.00 -11.85
C TYR A 58 4.91 -10.96 -11.23
N ILE A 59 4.29 -12.13 -11.15
CA ILE A 59 2.98 -12.37 -10.52
C ILE A 59 3.04 -13.56 -9.57
N GLY A 60 2.36 -13.44 -8.44
CA GLY A 60 2.07 -14.48 -7.46
C GLY A 60 0.59 -14.49 -7.06
N LEU A 61 0.21 -15.46 -6.23
CA LEU A 61 -1.12 -15.56 -5.62
C LEU A 61 -0.98 -15.66 -4.10
N SER A 62 -1.81 -14.91 -3.39
CA SER A 62 -1.79 -14.82 -1.93
C SER A 62 -3.07 -15.38 -1.32
N LYS A 63 -2.92 -16.23 -0.30
CA LYS A 63 -4.03 -16.69 0.56
C LYS A 63 -4.27 -15.66 1.67
N THR A 64 -5.53 -15.29 1.87
CA THR A 64 -5.88 -14.11 2.66
C THR A 64 -6.62 -14.39 3.95
N HIS A 65 -6.92 -15.66 4.28
CA HIS A 65 -7.67 -16.02 5.49
C HIS A 65 -7.11 -15.38 6.78
N SER A 66 -7.96 -15.11 7.77
CA SER A 66 -7.54 -14.63 9.09
C SER A 66 -7.10 -15.80 9.97
N PHE A 67 -6.79 -15.54 11.24
CA PHE A 67 -6.50 -16.59 12.22
C PHE A 67 -7.75 -17.41 12.58
N ASP A 68 -8.89 -16.73 12.72
CA ASP A 68 -10.15 -17.27 13.24
C ASP A 68 -11.16 -17.66 12.17
N ASP A 69 -11.01 -17.18 10.93
CA ASP A 69 -11.97 -17.37 9.85
C ASP A 69 -11.33 -17.65 8.49
N LEU A 70 -12.06 -18.40 7.66
CA LEU A 70 -11.68 -18.63 6.25
C LEU A 70 -11.78 -17.35 5.41
N VAL A 71 -12.73 -16.48 5.74
CA VAL A 71 -12.96 -15.19 5.08
C VAL A 71 -12.49 -14.10 6.03
N THR A 72 -11.38 -13.45 5.67
CA THR A 72 -10.80 -12.34 6.45
C THR A 72 -11.62 -11.07 6.31
N ASP A 73 -11.39 -10.12 7.21
CA ASP A 73 -11.65 -8.70 6.98
C ASP A 73 -10.36 -7.92 6.65
N SER A 74 -10.50 -6.66 6.23
CA SER A 74 -9.36 -5.79 5.89
C SER A 74 -8.38 -5.60 7.04
N ALA A 75 -8.84 -5.59 8.29
CA ALA A 75 -7.98 -5.39 9.47
C ALA A 75 -7.03 -6.57 9.68
N ALA A 76 -7.55 -7.79 9.70
CA ALA A 76 -6.73 -8.98 9.87
C ALA A 76 -5.78 -9.21 8.68
N SER A 77 -6.27 -8.99 7.45
CA SER A 77 -5.44 -9.16 6.25
C SER A 77 -4.32 -8.12 6.15
N ALA A 78 -4.63 -6.85 6.40
CA ALA A 78 -3.62 -5.80 6.40
C ALA A 78 -2.61 -5.99 7.55
N THR A 79 -3.04 -6.46 8.73
CA THR A 79 -2.12 -6.84 9.82
C THR A 79 -1.19 -7.98 9.39
N ALA A 80 -1.72 -9.02 8.73
CA ALA A 80 -0.89 -10.11 8.22
C ALA A 80 0.16 -9.62 7.21
N MET A 81 -0.23 -8.76 6.26
CA MET A 81 0.71 -8.19 5.28
C MET A 81 1.70 -7.21 5.90
N SER A 82 1.31 -6.47 6.95
CA SER A 82 2.15 -5.45 7.56
C SER A 82 3.11 -6.01 8.63
N SER A 83 2.83 -7.18 9.22
CA SER A 83 3.57 -7.71 10.38
C SER A 83 3.96 -9.19 10.31
N GLY A 84 3.49 -9.91 9.29
CA GLY A 84 3.85 -11.33 9.09
C GLY A 84 3.14 -12.29 10.04
N VAL A 85 2.15 -11.84 10.81
CA VAL A 85 1.37 -12.70 11.72
C VAL A 85 -0.11 -12.69 11.37
N LYS A 86 -0.75 -13.85 11.48
CA LYS A 86 -2.21 -13.94 11.43
C LYS A 86 -2.81 -13.40 12.73
N THR A 87 -3.95 -12.74 12.60
CA THR A 87 -4.74 -12.25 13.73
C THR A 87 -6.23 -12.46 13.50
N ASN A 88 -7.04 -12.20 14.52
CA ASN A 88 -8.50 -12.33 14.46
C ASN A 88 -9.10 -11.20 13.62
N ASN A 89 -10.24 -11.47 12.98
CA ASN A 89 -10.98 -10.44 12.26
C ASN A 89 -11.25 -9.21 13.14
N LYS A 90 -11.13 -8.01 12.54
CA LYS A 90 -11.25 -6.67 13.16
C LYS A 90 -10.05 -6.23 13.98
N VAL A 91 -9.08 -7.08 14.28
CA VAL A 91 -7.89 -6.72 15.06
C VAL A 91 -6.89 -5.99 14.17
N ILE A 92 -6.25 -4.94 14.70
CA ILE A 92 -5.27 -4.12 13.99
C ILE A 92 -3.93 -4.20 14.74
N GLY A 93 -2.88 -4.68 14.09
CA GLY A 93 -1.51 -4.61 14.61
C GLY A 93 -1.25 -5.40 15.90
N LEU A 94 -2.11 -6.37 16.23
CA LEU A 94 -1.91 -7.32 17.33
C LEU A 94 -1.90 -8.75 16.77
N ASP A 95 -1.15 -9.66 17.40
CA ASP A 95 -1.26 -11.10 17.13
C ASP A 95 -2.55 -11.70 17.71
N SER A 96 -2.78 -13.00 17.49
CA SER A 96 -3.97 -13.70 18.00
C SER A 96 -4.04 -13.86 19.52
N ASN A 97 -3.01 -13.44 20.26
CA ASN A 97 -2.96 -13.37 21.72
C ASN A 97 -3.00 -11.91 22.23
N ASP A 98 -3.43 -10.96 21.38
CA ASP A 98 -3.53 -9.53 21.65
C ASP A 98 -2.18 -8.83 21.97
N ASN A 99 -1.04 -9.44 21.61
CA ASN A 99 0.26 -8.77 21.74
C ASN A 99 0.52 -7.87 20.55
N SER A 100 1.02 -6.66 20.79
CA SER A 100 1.44 -5.77 19.70
C SER A 100 2.58 -6.37 18.88
N VAL A 101 2.42 -6.33 17.56
CA VAL A 101 3.41 -6.78 16.59
C VAL A 101 4.00 -5.60 15.84
N GLU A 102 5.30 -5.63 15.61
CA GLU A 102 5.98 -4.57 14.87
C GLU A 102 5.63 -4.65 13.38
N THR A 103 5.28 -3.52 12.78
CA THR A 103 4.93 -3.46 11.36
C THR A 103 6.12 -3.12 10.47
N ILE A 104 6.04 -3.45 9.18
CA ILE A 104 7.05 -3.09 8.17
C ILE A 104 7.27 -1.57 8.07
N LEU A 105 6.23 -0.77 8.28
CA LEU A 105 6.33 0.69 8.31
C LEU A 105 7.15 1.15 9.53
N GLU A 106 6.89 0.57 10.70
CA GLU A 106 7.65 0.86 11.92
C GLU A 106 9.11 0.44 11.81
N MET A 107 9.38 -0.71 11.19
CA MET A 107 10.74 -1.16 10.88
C MET A 107 11.46 -0.18 9.95
N CYS A 108 10.80 0.22 8.86
CA CYS A 108 11.32 1.24 7.94
C CYS A 108 11.64 2.55 8.68
N ILE A 109 10.76 3.01 9.57
CA ILE A 109 10.99 4.19 10.43
C ILE A 109 12.24 4.00 11.30
N LYS A 110 12.43 2.83 11.93
CA LYS A 110 13.62 2.53 12.75
C LYS A 110 14.90 2.51 11.92
N LEU A 111 14.82 2.09 10.66
CA LEU A 111 15.92 2.09 9.69
C LEU A 111 16.15 3.45 9.02
N GLY A 112 15.36 4.47 9.36
CA GLY A 112 15.55 5.84 8.88
C GLY A 112 14.93 6.13 7.52
N TYR A 113 14.03 5.27 7.03
CA TYR A 113 13.23 5.54 5.83
C TYR A 113 12.30 6.73 6.08
N SER A 114 12.06 7.53 5.04
CA SER A 114 10.90 8.42 5.00
C SER A 114 9.64 7.61 4.77
N THR A 115 8.50 8.02 5.33
CA THR A 115 7.27 7.21 5.25
C THR A 115 6.04 8.00 4.85
N ALA A 116 5.22 7.38 4.01
CA ALA A 116 3.95 7.95 3.60
C ALA A 116 2.82 6.94 3.50
N ILE A 117 1.59 7.41 3.73
CA ILE A 117 0.34 6.64 3.59
C ILE A 117 -0.65 7.49 2.80
N VAL A 118 -1.13 7.01 1.65
CA VAL A 118 -2.06 7.73 0.78
C VAL A 118 -3.23 6.81 0.46
N VAL A 119 -4.43 7.14 0.95
CA VAL A 119 -5.61 6.28 0.83
C VAL A 119 -6.84 7.07 0.38
N THR A 120 -7.84 6.35 -0.14
CA THR A 120 -9.13 6.94 -0.57
C THR A 120 -10.28 6.67 0.40
N SER A 121 -9.98 6.12 1.58
CA SER A 121 -10.84 6.09 2.77
C SER A 121 -10.41 7.14 3.80
N SER A 122 -11.01 7.11 4.99
CA SER A 122 -10.46 7.76 6.17
C SER A 122 -9.12 7.14 6.54
N ILE A 123 -8.17 7.98 6.99
CA ILE A 123 -6.82 7.52 7.33
C ILE A 123 -6.78 6.56 8.54
N VAL A 124 -7.88 6.49 9.28
CA VAL A 124 -8.07 5.59 10.44
C VAL A 124 -8.77 4.29 10.07
N HIS A 125 -9.09 4.08 8.79
CA HIS A 125 -9.68 2.83 8.31
C HIS A 125 -8.68 1.66 8.47
N ALA A 126 -9.19 0.43 8.41
CA ALA A 126 -8.45 -0.74 8.85
C ALA A 126 -7.11 -0.97 8.11
N SER A 127 -7.12 -0.87 6.78
CA SER A 127 -5.94 -1.14 5.96
C SER A 127 -4.78 -0.17 6.26
N PRO A 128 -4.96 1.17 6.20
CA PRO A 128 -3.89 2.09 6.58
C PRO A 128 -3.52 1.99 8.06
N ALA A 129 -4.51 1.83 8.95
CA ALA A 129 -4.27 1.73 10.40
C ALA A 129 -3.40 0.53 10.78
N SER A 130 -3.51 -0.60 10.07
CA SER A 130 -2.73 -1.82 10.32
C SER A 130 -1.23 -1.66 10.06
N TYR A 131 -0.79 -0.54 9.49
CA TYR A 131 0.62 -0.21 9.33
C TYR A 131 1.17 0.69 10.45
N TYR A 132 0.33 1.38 11.23
CA TYR A 132 0.82 2.34 12.24
C TYR A 132 0.17 2.25 13.62
N ALA A 133 -0.87 1.46 13.78
CA ALA A 133 -1.65 1.36 15.01
C ALA A 133 -1.78 -0.09 15.50
N HIS A 134 -2.07 -0.21 16.79
CA HIS A 134 -2.27 -1.46 17.51
C HIS A 134 -3.52 -1.34 18.39
N VAL A 135 -4.63 -1.97 17.98
CA VAL A 135 -5.91 -1.95 18.69
C VAL A 135 -6.65 -3.27 18.54
N GLU A 136 -7.43 -3.65 19.56
CA GLU A 136 -8.24 -4.87 19.56
C GLU A 136 -9.39 -4.81 18.54
N ASN A 137 -9.79 -3.60 18.12
CA ASN A 137 -10.90 -3.45 17.21
C ASN A 137 -10.75 -2.26 16.24
N ARG A 138 -10.96 -2.52 14.94
CA ARG A 138 -10.87 -1.53 13.86
C ARG A 138 -11.78 -0.31 14.02
N TYR A 139 -12.84 -0.40 14.81
CA TYR A 139 -13.76 0.71 15.05
C TYR A 139 -13.32 1.65 16.17
N GLU A 140 -12.16 1.40 16.81
CA GLU A 140 -11.58 2.29 17.83
C GLU A 140 -10.90 3.51 17.20
N TYR A 141 -11.60 4.21 16.30
CA TYR A 141 -11.05 5.30 15.49
C TYR A 141 -10.43 6.42 16.32
N ASP A 142 -10.98 6.76 17.48
CA ASP A 142 -10.38 7.74 18.39
C ASP A 142 -9.02 7.28 18.93
N LYS A 143 -8.84 5.98 19.20
CA LYS A 143 -7.56 5.42 19.61
C LYS A 143 -6.58 5.39 18.43
N ILE A 144 -7.04 4.94 17.27
CA ILE A 144 -6.25 4.87 16.04
C ILE A 144 -5.71 6.25 15.64
N ALA A 145 -6.56 7.28 15.58
CA ALA A 145 -6.16 8.66 15.29
C ALA A 145 -5.11 9.19 16.30
N ASN A 146 -5.25 8.86 17.57
CA ASN A 146 -4.29 9.23 18.62
C ASN A 146 -2.96 8.47 18.53
N GLN A 147 -2.95 7.26 17.97
CA GLN A 147 -1.71 6.56 17.64
C GLN A 147 -1.06 7.19 16.41
N LEU A 148 -1.81 7.53 15.35
CA LEU A 148 -1.29 8.26 14.20
C LEU A 148 -0.65 9.60 14.61
N SER A 149 -1.30 10.35 15.52
CA SER A 149 -0.77 11.64 15.99
C SER A 149 0.56 11.53 16.74
N LYS A 150 0.89 10.34 17.24
CA LYS A 150 2.14 10.02 17.93
C LYS A 150 3.12 9.24 17.04
N SER A 151 2.65 8.77 15.88
CA SER A 151 3.46 8.03 14.92
C SER A 151 4.56 8.92 14.34
N LYS A 152 5.55 8.26 13.73
CA LYS A 152 6.66 8.93 13.04
C LYS A 152 6.44 9.05 11.53
N VAL A 153 5.24 8.75 11.03
CA VAL A 153 4.86 8.95 9.62
C VAL A 153 5.24 10.37 9.17
N ASP A 154 5.73 10.52 7.94
CA ASP A 154 6.10 11.85 7.44
C ASP A 154 4.93 12.47 6.68
N PHE A 155 4.30 11.71 5.78
CA PHE A 155 3.15 12.17 5.02
C PHE A 155 1.95 11.23 5.18
N PHE A 156 0.77 11.77 5.44
CA PHE A 156 -0.46 10.98 5.31
C PHE A 156 -1.54 11.76 4.59
N ILE A 157 -2.31 11.07 3.76
CA ILE A 157 -3.43 11.62 3.00
C ILE A 157 -4.60 10.63 3.12
N GLY A 158 -5.76 11.14 3.49
CA GLY A 158 -7.00 10.38 3.60
C GLY A 158 -8.11 11.25 4.21
N GLY A 159 -9.32 10.73 4.30
CA GLY A 159 -10.41 11.41 5.00
C GLY A 159 -10.32 11.29 6.52
N GLY A 160 -11.42 11.57 7.19
CA GLY A 160 -11.64 11.28 8.60
C GLY A 160 -11.26 12.41 9.55
N GLU A 161 -11.32 13.67 9.12
CA GLU A 161 -11.01 14.84 9.96
C GLU A 161 -11.76 14.79 11.31
N LYS A 162 -13.00 14.28 11.31
CA LYS A 162 -13.83 14.15 12.52
C LYS A 162 -13.11 13.44 13.66
N TYR A 163 -12.28 12.43 13.39
CA TYR A 163 -11.59 11.64 14.41
C TYR A 163 -10.39 12.37 15.04
N PHE A 164 -10.01 13.53 14.47
CA PHE A 164 -8.95 14.38 14.98
C PHE A 164 -9.51 15.59 15.75
N ILE A 165 -10.73 16.05 15.45
CA ILE A 165 -11.28 17.29 16.03
C ILE A 165 -12.59 17.13 16.80
N ASN A 166 -13.37 16.07 16.54
CA ASN A 166 -14.67 15.80 17.15
C ASN A 166 -14.62 14.47 17.93
N ARG A 167 -13.72 14.43 18.90
CA ARG A 167 -13.36 13.23 19.65
C ARG A 167 -14.13 13.11 20.95
N SER A 168 -14.30 11.88 21.42
CA SER A 168 -14.92 11.57 22.72
C SER A 168 -14.17 12.21 23.90
N ASP A 169 -12.84 12.32 23.80
CA ASP A 169 -11.95 12.94 24.79
C ASP A 169 -11.85 14.47 24.65
N LYS A 170 -12.58 15.08 23.72
CA LYS A 170 -12.62 16.52 23.41
C LYS A 170 -11.26 17.12 23.01
N ARG A 171 -10.27 16.29 22.69
CA ARG A 171 -8.97 16.74 22.19
C ARG A 171 -9.05 17.19 20.74
N ASN A 172 -8.11 18.04 20.34
CA ASN A 172 -7.91 18.43 18.96
C ASN A 172 -6.51 18.00 18.52
N LEU A 173 -6.41 16.82 17.92
CA LEU A 173 -5.14 16.23 17.54
C LEU A 173 -4.42 17.04 16.45
N ILE A 174 -5.15 17.72 15.56
CA ILE A 174 -4.56 18.62 14.56
C ILE A 174 -3.73 19.72 15.25
N LYS A 175 -4.27 20.31 16.34
CA LYS A 175 -3.54 21.32 17.13
C LYS A 175 -2.39 20.74 17.94
N GLU A 176 -2.52 19.50 18.40
CA GLU A 176 -1.47 18.81 19.18
C GLU A 176 -0.29 18.39 18.29
N MET A 177 -0.54 18.09 17.01
CA MET A 177 0.46 17.72 16.01
C MET A 177 1.22 18.95 15.46
N ASN A 178 1.81 19.75 16.35
CA ASN A 178 2.47 21.02 15.99
C ASN A 178 3.67 20.91 15.03
N LYS A 179 4.18 19.69 14.79
CA LYS A 179 5.22 19.41 13.79
C LYS A 179 4.67 19.16 12.39
N TYR A 180 3.37 18.89 12.28
CA TYR A 180 2.71 18.65 11.01
C TYR A 180 2.11 19.94 10.47
N TYR A 181 2.19 20.08 9.15
CA TYR A 181 1.37 21.02 8.40
C TYR A 181 0.11 20.30 7.92
N PHE A 182 -1.04 20.98 8.00
CA PHE A 182 -2.33 20.46 7.53
C PHE A 182 -2.86 21.36 6.41
N PRO A 183 -2.61 21.03 5.13
CA PRO A 183 -3.09 21.79 3.99
C PRO A 183 -4.60 21.64 3.82
N LYS A 184 -5.24 22.65 3.24
CA LYS A 184 -6.69 22.64 2.97
C LYS A 184 -7.06 22.08 1.60
N ASN A 185 -6.08 21.94 0.70
CA ASN A 185 -6.27 21.52 -0.68
C ASN A 185 -4.95 20.97 -1.26
N LEU A 186 -5.04 20.35 -2.44
CA LEU A 186 -3.89 19.74 -3.11
C LEU A 186 -2.80 20.77 -3.46
N ASP A 187 -3.20 21.98 -3.84
CA ASP A 187 -2.29 23.11 -4.12
C ASP A 187 -1.39 23.46 -2.92
N GLU A 188 -2.00 23.58 -1.73
CA GLU A 188 -1.30 23.82 -0.48
C GLU A 188 -0.42 22.62 -0.09
N TYR A 189 -0.91 21.38 -0.31
CA TYR A 189 -0.12 20.18 -0.11
C TYR A 189 1.14 20.23 -0.98
N GLN A 190 1.00 20.46 -2.29
CA GLN A 190 2.10 20.51 -3.25
C GLN A 190 3.13 21.58 -2.90
N LYS A 191 2.69 22.82 -2.65
CA LYS A 191 3.58 23.98 -2.40
C LYS A 191 4.31 23.94 -1.06
N SER A 192 3.85 23.13 -0.11
CA SER A 192 4.45 23.07 1.22
C SER A 192 5.79 22.34 1.25
N ASN A 193 6.79 22.99 1.85
CA ASN A 193 8.11 22.41 2.14
C ASN A 193 8.18 21.78 3.54
N SER A 194 7.04 21.60 4.22
CA SER A 194 7.02 20.92 5.52
C SER A 194 7.47 19.48 5.37
N LYS A 195 8.36 19.03 6.27
CA LYS A 195 8.83 17.64 6.31
C LYS A 195 7.81 16.66 6.88
N LYS A 196 6.74 17.18 7.49
CA LYS A 196 5.60 16.39 7.97
C LYS A 196 4.29 17.04 7.55
N ILE A 197 3.44 16.29 6.85
CA ILE A 197 2.17 16.80 6.31
C ILE A 197 1.06 15.78 6.53
N GLY A 198 -0.04 16.22 7.11
CA GLY A 198 -1.28 15.45 7.23
C GLY A 198 -2.36 16.12 6.40
N PHE A 199 -2.77 15.51 5.29
CA PHE A 199 -3.80 16.08 4.42
C PHE A 199 -5.11 15.32 4.60
N LEU A 200 -6.01 15.92 5.40
CA LEU A 200 -7.33 15.38 5.68
C LEU A 200 -8.31 15.86 4.58
N THR A 201 -8.63 14.99 3.63
CA THR A 201 -9.35 15.34 2.39
C THR A 201 -10.87 15.42 2.56
N ALA A 202 -11.39 14.83 3.64
CA ALA A 202 -12.82 14.79 3.95
C ALA A 202 -13.07 14.80 5.47
N TYR A 203 -14.22 15.36 5.87
CA TYR A 203 -14.63 15.35 7.27
C TYR A 203 -14.88 13.92 7.79
N GLU A 204 -15.50 13.08 6.96
CA GLU A 204 -15.71 11.66 7.20
C GLU A 204 -14.97 10.84 6.12
N GLU A 205 -15.63 9.91 5.45
CA GLU A 205 -15.06 9.20 4.31
C GLU A 205 -15.02 10.11 3.07
N PRO A 206 -13.95 10.04 2.25
CA PRO A 206 -13.93 10.65 0.93
C PRO A 206 -15.07 10.11 0.06
N ILE A 207 -15.63 10.94 -0.83
CA ILE A 207 -16.69 10.52 -1.75
C ILE A 207 -16.17 9.53 -2.81
N GLU A 208 -17.07 8.88 -3.52
CA GLU A 208 -16.74 7.91 -4.57
C GLU A 208 -16.13 8.60 -5.81
N LYS A 209 -15.24 7.91 -6.52
CA LYS A 209 -14.53 8.44 -7.68
C LYS A 209 -15.48 8.89 -8.79
N TYR A 210 -16.51 8.10 -9.10
CA TYR A 210 -17.50 8.49 -10.12
C TYR A 210 -18.37 9.71 -9.73
N LYS A 211 -18.26 10.21 -8.50
CA LYS A 211 -18.84 11.47 -8.03
C LYS A 211 -17.82 12.63 -8.01
N ASN A 212 -16.68 12.46 -8.68
CA ASN A 212 -15.59 13.43 -8.78
C ASN A 212 -14.90 13.71 -7.44
N ARG A 213 -14.43 12.65 -6.78
CA ARG A 213 -13.55 12.79 -5.60
C ARG A 213 -12.29 13.59 -5.96
N GLU A 214 -11.98 14.55 -5.09
CA GLU A 214 -10.79 15.41 -5.16
C GLU A 214 -10.03 15.40 -3.81
N PRO A 215 -8.69 15.39 -3.82
CA PRO A 215 -7.85 15.13 -4.98
C PRO A 215 -8.05 13.69 -5.50
N SER A 216 -7.69 13.47 -6.76
CA SER A 216 -7.56 12.11 -7.26
C SER A 216 -6.40 11.38 -6.57
N LEU A 217 -6.48 10.05 -6.51
CA LEU A 217 -5.43 9.23 -5.89
C LEU A 217 -4.09 9.36 -6.63
N ASP A 218 -4.14 9.38 -7.96
CA ASP A 218 -2.96 9.43 -8.82
C ASP A 218 -2.19 10.75 -8.66
N GLU A 219 -2.89 11.90 -8.59
CA GLU A 219 -2.26 13.20 -8.33
C GLU A 219 -1.66 13.28 -6.92
N ALA A 220 -2.39 12.79 -5.91
CA ALA A 220 -1.93 12.78 -4.53
C ALA A 220 -0.66 11.93 -4.37
N VAL A 221 -0.61 10.76 -5.00
CA VAL A 221 0.56 9.87 -4.97
C VAL A 221 1.75 10.47 -5.73
N GLU A 222 1.55 11.05 -6.92
CA GLU A 222 2.62 11.67 -7.69
C GLU A 222 3.32 12.78 -6.89
N ILE A 223 2.54 13.69 -6.29
CA ILE A 223 3.07 14.77 -5.45
C ILE A 223 3.75 14.20 -4.20
N THR A 224 3.18 13.15 -3.58
CA THR A 224 3.77 12.51 -2.39
C THR A 224 5.13 11.88 -2.71
N ILE A 225 5.26 11.19 -3.84
CA ILE A 225 6.53 10.62 -4.30
C ILE A 225 7.57 11.71 -4.48
N GLN A 226 7.23 12.83 -5.11
CA GLN A 226 8.17 13.94 -5.26
C GLN A 226 8.65 14.46 -3.89
N LYS A 227 7.74 14.63 -2.93
CA LYS A 227 8.11 15.04 -1.57
C LYS A 227 9.02 14.04 -0.86
N LEU A 228 8.79 12.73 -1.03
CA LEU A 228 9.64 11.68 -0.47
C LEU A 228 11.04 11.70 -1.10
N VAL A 229 11.12 11.92 -2.42
CA VAL A 229 12.39 12.09 -3.15
C VAL A 229 13.16 13.30 -2.64
N ASP A 230 12.48 14.42 -2.41
CA ASP A 230 13.10 15.66 -1.91
C ASP A 230 13.69 15.52 -0.49
N LEU A 231 13.27 14.51 0.28
CA LEU A 231 13.86 14.19 1.59
C LEU A 231 15.22 13.47 1.48
N ASP A 232 15.61 13.01 0.29
CA ASP A 232 16.87 12.31 -0.01
C ASP A 232 17.16 11.13 0.93
N LYS A 233 16.14 10.29 1.12
CA LYS A 233 16.19 9.06 1.92
C LYS A 233 15.47 7.95 1.18
N PRO A 234 15.80 6.67 1.44
CA PRO A 234 14.90 5.59 1.02
C PRO A 234 13.53 5.81 1.66
N PHE A 235 12.46 5.42 0.98
CA PHE A 235 11.11 5.60 1.51
C PHE A 235 10.27 4.34 1.45
N PHE A 236 9.29 4.27 2.35
CA PHE A 236 8.18 3.33 2.30
C PHE A 236 6.89 4.12 2.07
N LEU A 237 6.19 3.83 0.98
CA LEU A 237 4.91 4.42 0.62
C LEU A 237 3.85 3.34 0.58
N LEU A 238 2.82 3.48 1.42
CA LEU A 238 1.58 2.72 1.30
C LEU A 238 0.56 3.52 0.49
N VAL A 239 0.03 2.91 -0.56
CA VAL A 239 -1.06 3.45 -1.38
C VAL A 239 -2.26 2.53 -1.29
N GLU A 240 -3.45 3.08 -1.12
CA GLU A 240 -4.69 2.28 -1.14
C GLU A 240 -5.76 2.87 -2.05
N GLY A 241 -6.22 2.06 -3.01
CA GLY A 241 -7.51 2.25 -3.69
C GLY A 241 -8.62 1.65 -2.83
N SER A 242 -9.06 2.38 -1.81
CA SER A 242 -9.84 1.84 -0.68
C SER A 242 -11.28 1.48 -1.00
N GLN A 243 -11.88 2.05 -2.05
CA GLN A 243 -13.33 1.94 -2.29
C GLN A 243 -13.72 0.94 -3.39
N ILE A 244 -12.76 0.20 -3.97
CA ILE A 244 -13.05 -0.92 -4.87
C ILE A 244 -13.90 -1.97 -4.13
N ASP A 245 -13.53 -2.24 -2.88
CA ASP A 245 -14.25 -3.05 -1.91
C ASP A 245 -15.68 -2.56 -1.67
N TRP A 246 -15.85 -1.26 -1.38
CA TRP A 246 -17.15 -0.68 -1.08
C TRP A 246 -18.13 -0.80 -2.26
N GLY A 247 -17.67 -0.49 -3.47
CA GLY A 247 -18.47 -0.71 -4.68
C GLY A 247 -18.84 -2.18 -4.88
N SER A 248 -17.97 -3.11 -4.46
CA SER A 248 -18.23 -4.55 -4.54
C SER A 248 -19.21 -5.03 -3.48
N HIS A 249 -19.13 -4.53 -2.25
CA HIS A 249 -20.12 -4.76 -1.19
C HIS A 249 -21.52 -4.33 -1.62
N ASP A 250 -21.62 -3.12 -2.20
CA ASP A 250 -22.87 -2.53 -2.67
C ASP A 250 -23.39 -3.16 -3.97
N LYS A 251 -22.60 -4.05 -4.60
CA LYS A 251 -22.86 -4.64 -5.92
C LYS A 251 -23.03 -3.56 -6.99
N ASP A 252 -22.35 -2.43 -6.80
CA ASP A 252 -22.32 -1.30 -7.71
C ASP A 252 -21.09 -1.42 -8.63
N GLN A 253 -21.34 -1.98 -9.81
CA GLN A 253 -20.33 -2.10 -10.85
C GLN A 253 -19.73 -0.74 -11.25
N LYS A 254 -20.52 0.33 -11.29
CA LYS A 254 -20.02 1.65 -11.70
C LYS A 254 -19.04 2.17 -10.66
N HIS A 255 -19.38 2.03 -9.38
CA HIS A 255 -18.50 2.40 -8.27
C HIS A 255 -17.20 1.61 -8.31
N MET A 256 -17.28 0.28 -8.27
CA MET A 256 -16.12 -0.63 -8.29
C MET A 256 -15.18 -0.35 -9.47
N ILE A 257 -15.73 -0.23 -10.70
CA ILE A 257 -14.92 0.03 -11.90
C ILE A 257 -14.27 1.41 -11.86
N SER A 258 -14.99 2.45 -11.40
CA SER A 258 -14.42 3.79 -11.36
C SER A 258 -13.25 3.92 -10.37
N GLU A 259 -13.32 3.21 -9.23
CA GLU A 259 -12.22 3.17 -8.25
C GLU A 259 -11.04 2.38 -8.80
N PHE A 260 -11.29 1.24 -9.46
CA PHE A 260 -10.22 0.47 -10.10
C PHE A 260 -9.51 1.29 -11.18
N ILE A 261 -10.24 2.02 -12.04
CA ILE A 261 -9.63 2.84 -13.10
C ILE A 261 -8.72 3.93 -12.51
N GLU A 262 -9.11 4.58 -11.42
CA GLU A 262 -8.22 5.54 -10.75
C GLU A 262 -7.01 4.84 -10.11
N PHE A 263 -7.21 3.67 -9.49
CA PHE A 263 -6.12 2.90 -8.93
C PHE A 263 -5.14 2.41 -10.02
N ASP A 264 -5.64 1.97 -11.18
CA ASP A 264 -4.85 1.59 -12.35
C ASP A 264 -4.02 2.76 -12.89
N LYS A 265 -4.61 3.96 -12.93
CA LYS A 265 -3.89 5.19 -13.28
C LYS A 265 -2.78 5.51 -12.27
N THR A 266 -3.06 5.30 -10.99
CA THR A 266 -2.06 5.46 -9.92
C THR A 266 -0.93 4.45 -10.08
N ILE A 267 -1.24 3.19 -10.40
CA ILE A 267 -0.25 2.14 -10.68
C ILE A 267 0.64 2.58 -11.86
N GLU A 268 0.05 3.10 -12.95
CA GLU A 268 0.80 3.62 -14.09
C GLU A 268 1.86 4.64 -13.67
N ASN A 269 1.45 5.66 -12.91
CA ASN A 269 2.34 6.73 -12.44
C ASN A 269 3.46 6.20 -11.54
N VAL A 270 3.15 5.25 -10.66
CA VAL A 270 4.14 4.62 -9.76
C VAL A 270 5.14 3.78 -10.55
N LEU A 271 4.69 3.00 -11.53
CA LEU A 271 5.57 2.21 -12.40
C LEU A 271 6.47 3.10 -13.26
N ASP A 272 5.95 4.21 -13.78
CA ASP A 272 6.74 5.22 -14.51
C ASP A 272 7.85 5.83 -13.65
N TYR A 273 7.57 6.09 -12.37
CA TYR A 273 8.59 6.52 -11.42
C TYR A 273 9.63 5.43 -11.17
N ALA A 274 9.18 4.21 -10.86
CA ALA A 274 10.06 3.09 -10.51
C ALA A 274 11.00 2.71 -11.67
N GLU A 275 10.51 2.75 -12.91
CA GLU A 275 11.29 2.50 -14.12
C GLU A 275 12.43 3.52 -14.31
N LYS A 276 12.18 4.79 -13.96
CA LYS A 276 13.19 5.86 -14.02
C LYS A 276 14.20 5.76 -12.87
N ASP A 277 13.72 5.51 -11.65
CA ASP A 277 14.54 5.46 -10.43
C ASP A 277 15.44 4.21 -10.38
N LYS A 278 14.95 3.06 -10.88
CA LYS A 278 15.65 1.75 -10.92
C LYS A 278 16.06 1.19 -9.54
N ASN A 279 15.79 1.89 -8.45
CA ASN A 279 16.06 1.47 -7.08
C ASN A 279 14.75 1.43 -6.27
N THR A 280 13.62 1.21 -6.94
CA THR A 280 12.30 1.13 -6.33
C THR A 280 11.72 -0.26 -6.55
N LEU A 281 11.19 -0.84 -5.47
CA LEU A 281 10.30 -1.99 -5.50
C LEU A 281 8.86 -1.48 -5.50
N VAL A 282 8.05 -1.97 -6.43
CA VAL A 282 6.59 -1.79 -6.42
C VAL A 282 5.95 -3.15 -6.23
N VAL A 283 5.03 -3.24 -5.26
CA VAL A 283 4.18 -4.41 -5.01
C VAL A 283 2.74 -3.95 -5.07
N VAL A 284 1.94 -4.56 -5.94
CA VAL A 284 0.51 -4.28 -6.07
C VAL A 284 -0.29 -5.53 -5.74
N THR A 285 -1.22 -5.45 -4.81
CA THR A 285 -2.06 -6.59 -4.42
C THR A 285 -3.42 -6.13 -3.87
N ALA A 286 -4.18 -7.07 -3.32
CA ALA A 286 -5.39 -6.82 -2.55
C ALA A 286 -5.24 -7.45 -1.16
N ASP A 287 -6.06 -7.01 -0.23
CA ASP A 287 -6.20 -7.61 1.09
C ASP A 287 -7.15 -8.84 1.07
N HIS A 288 -8.20 -8.81 0.24
CA HIS A 288 -9.10 -9.92 -0.07
C HIS A 288 -9.83 -9.70 -1.39
N GLU A 289 -10.70 -10.64 -1.78
CA GLU A 289 -11.70 -10.41 -2.83
C GLU A 289 -13.04 -10.05 -2.21
N THR A 290 -13.80 -9.17 -2.86
CA THR A 290 -15.13 -8.77 -2.39
C THR A 290 -16.23 -9.00 -3.40
N GLY A 291 -17.34 -9.59 -2.95
CA GLY A 291 -18.58 -9.73 -3.70
C GLY A 291 -18.70 -11.01 -4.53
N GLY A 292 -17.61 -11.77 -4.71
CA GLY A 292 -17.60 -12.92 -5.62
C GLY A 292 -17.95 -12.47 -7.03
N VAL A 293 -17.26 -11.46 -7.53
CA VAL A 293 -17.59 -10.80 -8.81
C VAL A 293 -17.37 -11.80 -9.95
N ALA A 294 -18.33 -11.88 -10.87
CA ALA A 294 -18.24 -12.64 -12.10
C ALA A 294 -18.65 -11.78 -13.29
N ILE A 295 -17.78 -11.72 -14.31
CA ILE A 295 -18.10 -11.09 -15.59
C ILE A 295 -18.91 -12.10 -16.41
N VAL A 296 -20.18 -11.82 -16.65
CA VAL A 296 -21.09 -12.78 -17.32
C VAL A 296 -21.42 -12.40 -18.76
N ASN A 297 -21.18 -11.15 -19.14
CA ASN A 297 -21.39 -10.64 -20.49
C ASN A 297 -20.66 -9.29 -20.66
N GLY A 298 -20.62 -8.75 -21.87
CA GLY A 298 -19.98 -7.47 -22.17
C GLY A 298 -19.91 -7.19 -23.66
N ASN A 299 -19.28 -6.08 -24.02
CA ASN A 299 -18.93 -5.71 -25.38
C ASN A 299 -17.59 -4.97 -25.36
N LEU A 300 -16.60 -5.51 -26.08
CA LEU A 300 -15.24 -4.97 -26.11
C LEU A 300 -15.15 -3.65 -26.90
N GLU A 301 -15.92 -3.48 -27.97
CA GLU A 301 -15.85 -2.28 -28.83
C GLU A 301 -16.27 -1.00 -28.10
N ASN A 302 -17.13 -1.11 -27.08
CA ASN A 302 -17.59 0.01 -26.28
C ASN A 302 -17.17 -0.08 -24.80
N SER A 303 -16.17 -0.91 -24.48
CA SER A 303 -15.60 -1.07 -23.13
C SER A 303 -16.66 -1.32 -22.05
N LYS A 304 -17.67 -2.13 -22.37
CA LYS A 304 -18.78 -2.43 -21.46
C LYS A 304 -18.65 -3.84 -20.89
N VAL A 305 -18.72 -3.95 -19.57
CA VAL A 305 -18.86 -5.23 -18.87
C VAL A 305 -20.23 -5.35 -18.20
N ILE A 306 -20.66 -6.57 -17.93
CA ILE A 306 -21.84 -6.89 -17.11
C ILE A 306 -21.38 -7.86 -16.03
N ASN A 307 -21.36 -7.37 -14.80
CA ASN A 307 -20.98 -8.13 -13.63
C ASN A 307 -22.20 -8.73 -12.93
N LYS A 308 -21.98 -9.88 -12.30
CA LYS A 308 -22.85 -10.46 -11.27
C LYS A 308 -22.05 -10.65 -10.01
N TYR A 309 -22.73 -10.52 -8.88
CA TYR A 309 -22.15 -10.61 -7.54
C TYR A 309 -22.81 -11.77 -6.83
N VAL A 310 -22.00 -12.70 -6.33
CA VAL A 310 -22.48 -13.84 -5.53
C VAL A 310 -22.90 -13.39 -4.14
N SER A 311 -22.18 -12.42 -3.57
CA SER A 311 -22.36 -11.94 -2.20
C SER A 311 -22.25 -10.40 -2.15
N GLY A 312 -22.60 -9.81 -1.01
CA GLY A 312 -22.21 -8.44 -0.65
C GLY A 312 -21.20 -8.45 0.50
N ASN A 313 -20.42 -9.53 0.63
CA ASN A 313 -19.35 -9.72 1.61
C ASN A 313 -18.08 -10.16 0.87
N HIS A 314 -16.97 -10.22 1.59
CA HIS A 314 -15.72 -10.78 1.09
C HIS A 314 -15.85 -12.27 0.71
N THR A 315 -14.91 -12.76 -0.09
CA THR A 315 -14.73 -14.20 -0.35
C THR A 315 -13.30 -14.64 -0.05
N ALA A 316 -13.11 -15.94 0.14
CA ALA A 316 -11.81 -16.55 0.43
C ALA A 316 -10.97 -16.81 -0.84
N THR A 317 -11.28 -16.13 -1.94
CA THR A 317 -10.54 -16.28 -3.20
C THR A 317 -9.13 -15.75 -3.03
N MET A 318 -8.12 -16.49 -3.49
CA MET A 318 -6.74 -15.98 -3.51
C MET A 318 -6.67 -14.71 -4.36
N VAL A 319 -5.88 -13.75 -3.90
CA VAL A 319 -5.68 -12.47 -4.59
C VAL A 319 -4.34 -12.44 -5.30
N PRO A 320 -4.21 -11.75 -6.44
CA PRO A 320 -2.94 -11.65 -7.13
C PRO A 320 -1.98 -10.71 -6.42
N VAL A 321 -0.69 -11.01 -6.51
CA VAL A 321 0.39 -10.12 -6.10
C VAL A 321 1.23 -9.83 -7.33
N PHE A 322 1.21 -8.59 -7.80
CA PHE A 322 2.03 -8.13 -8.90
C PHE A 322 3.25 -7.40 -8.36
N SER A 323 4.38 -7.50 -9.04
CA SER A 323 5.58 -6.78 -8.62
C SER A 323 6.44 -6.32 -9.79
N PHE A 324 7.16 -5.22 -9.56
CA PHE A 324 8.00 -4.55 -10.54
C PHE A 324 9.22 -3.93 -9.88
N GLY A 325 10.36 -3.96 -10.56
CA GLY A 325 11.57 -3.25 -10.15
C GLY A 325 12.48 -4.04 -9.22
N LYS A 326 13.23 -3.34 -8.37
CA LYS A 326 14.32 -3.96 -7.59
C LYS A 326 13.77 -5.03 -6.63
N TYR A 327 14.29 -6.25 -6.70
CA TYR A 327 13.86 -7.41 -5.91
C TYR A 327 12.45 -7.98 -6.23
N SER A 328 11.80 -7.55 -7.30
CA SER A 328 10.44 -8.00 -7.69
C SER A 328 10.30 -9.53 -7.84
N SER A 329 11.34 -10.23 -8.29
CA SER A 329 11.28 -11.67 -8.59
C SER A 329 10.87 -12.58 -7.42
N ILE A 330 11.00 -12.11 -6.17
CA ILE A 330 10.68 -12.90 -4.97
C ILE A 330 9.17 -13.00 -4.69
N PHE A 331 8.33 -12.21 -5.37
CA PHE A 331 6.88 -12.20 -5.23
C PHE A 331 6.18 -13.16 -6.23
N THR A 332 6.85 -14.24 -6.61
CA THR A 332 6.31 -15.30 -7.46
C THR A 332 5.81 -16.50 -6.65
N GLY A 333 4.89 -17.27 -7.22
CA GLY A 333 4.35 -18.50 -6.62
C GLY A 333 3.04 -18.29 -5.86
N ILE A 334 2.66 -19.30 -5.07
CA ILE A 334 1.47 -19.27 -4.22
C ILE A 334 1.92 -19.29 -2.77
N TYR A 335 1.51 -18.30 -2.00
CA TYR A 335 1.97 -18.12 -0.62
C TYR A 335 0.88 -17.54 0.28
N ASP A 336 1.14 -17.49 1.58
CA ASP A 336 0.27 -16.80 2.53
C ASP A 336 0.52 -15.28 2.53
N ASN A 337 -0.50 -14.45 2.79
CA ASN A 337 -0.33 -12.99 2.85
C ASN A 337 0.67 -12.54 3.95
N THR A 338 0.97 -13.36 4.96
CA THR A 338 2.08 -13.10 5.90
C THR A 338 3.45 -13.09 5.24
N GLU A 339 3.65 -13.88 4.17
CA GLU A 339 4.94 -13.96 3.48
C GLU A 339 5.26 -12.66 2.70
N ILE A 340 4.28 -11.77 2.49
CA ILE A 340 4.54 -10.42 1.95
C ILE A 340 5.41 -9.64 2.92
N PHE A 341 5.09 -9.69 4.22
CA PHE A 341 5.92 -9.09 5.26
C PHE A 341 7.33 -9.70 5.24
N ASP A 342 7.45 -11.02 5.28
CA ASP A 342 8.75 -11.71 5.33
C ASP A 342 9.66 -11.32 4.14
N LYS A 343 9.07 -11.20 2.95
CA LYS A 343 9.75 -10.77 1.73
C LYS A 343 10.22 -9.32 1.83
N LEU A 344 9.37 -8.40 2.30
CA LEU A 344 9.72 -6.99 2.50
C LEU A 344 10.78 -6.83 3.61
N GLU A 345 10.64 -7.57 4.70
CA GLU A 345 11.56 -7.59 5.84
C GLU A 345 12.96 -8.03 5.39
N GLY A 346 13.04 -9.10 4.60
CA GLY A 346 14.28 -9.58 4.00
C GLY A 346 14.91 -8.61 2.99
N ILE A 347 14.17 -7.62 2.49
CA ILE A 347 14.68 -6.57 1.62
C ILE A 347 15.27 -5.42 2.43
N ILE A 348 14.56 -4.93 3.45
CA ILE A 348 15.02 -3.77 4.23
C ILE A 348 16.17 -4.09 5.19
N LYS A 349 16.41 -5.38 5.49
CA LYS A 349 17.53 -5.85 6.31
C LYS A 349 18.83 -6.10 5.52
N LYS A 350 18.81 -6.00 4.18
CA LYS A 350 20.00 -6.11 3.33
C LYS A 350 20.66 -4.75 3.20
#